data_AF-A0AAW4L0M9-F1
#
_entry.id   AF-A0AAW4L0M9-F1
#
_cell.length_a   1.000
_cell.length_b   1.000
_cell.length_c   1.000
_cell.angle_alpha   90.00
_cell.angle_beta   90.00
_cell.angle_gamma   90.00
#
_symmetry.space_group_name_H-M   'P 1'
#
loop_
_entity.id
_entity.type
_entity.pdbx_description
1 polymer ?
#
loop_
_entity_poly.entity_id
_entity_poly.type
_entity_poly.pdbx_seq_one_letter_code
_entity_poly.pdbx_strand_id
1 'polypeptide(L)'
;MKKKLLIILSAIVVMVVICVVFLGFYLAKSSGHATEQENIRLIKEVISIVKKEYVEEVETKKLLQSAITGMLSSLDPHSAYMPSDSFKEMKVQMSGSFGGIGIEISIKDNKLTIIAPIEDTPGYKAGLKANDHIWKINDKYTKGMSINDAVSMMRGEKGTKVTLTILRDGNGTPVTYPIIRDIIQTKSLKSRSIDTGIGYIRIGHFQETTGAEFAKSLKTLKEQNGGAIKSLIIDLRNNPGGLLNQAVEVANCFIGEGFSNGLVVYTEGREPSAKMKLSTKIGDKEPHYPIVVLVNGGSASASEILAGALQDHKRAIILGTQTFGKGSVQSVMPLRDNAGLKLTTARYFTPSGRSIQAKGITPDIIVNRLAPQGQKPSPEKDIKENDLKGRLNPSTNKSIEEKKAVPEKPAAIKTDEELKNDHQLARAVELLKGLEVMSSRVTPAK
;
A
#
# COMPACT_ATOMS: atom_id res chain seq x y z
N MET A 1 -61.35 51.35 -23.05
CA MET A 1 -61.39 50.59 -21.77
C MET A 1 -61.08 49.10 -21.94
N LYS A 2 -61.69 48.39 -22.92
CA LYS A 2 -61.50 46.93 -23.12
C LYS A 2 -60.03 46.47 -23.32
N LYS A 3 -59.20 47.20 -24.08
CA LYS A 3 -57.78 46.85 -24.29
C LYS A 3 -56.93 46.95 -23.02
N LYS A 4 -57.17 47.97 -22.18
CA LYS A 4 -56.45 48.14 -20.90
C LYS A 4 -56.82 47.02 -19.91
N LEU A 5 -58.09 46.62 -19.88
CA LEU A 5 -58.55 45.51 -19.05
C LEU A 5 -57.93 44.17 -19.48
N LEU A 6 -57.81 43.93 -20.79
CA LEU A 6 -57.19 42.70 -21.33
C LEU A 6 -55.69 42.58 -20.98
N ILE A 7 -54.96 43.70 -21.00
CA ILE A 7 -53.53 43.76 -20.63
C ILE A 7 -53.33 43.50 -19.14
N ILE A 8 -54.21 44.04 -18.29
CA ILE A 8 -54.16 43.79 -16.84
C ILE A 8 -54.44 42.31 -16.56
N LEU A 9 -55.44 41.73 -17.23
CA LEU A 9 -55.79 40.33 -17.06
C LEU A 9 -54.64 39.39 -17.50
N SER A 10 -53.99 39.68 -18.63
CA SER A 10 -52.86 38.88 -19.10
C SER A 10 -51.64 38.99 -18.17
N ALA A 11 -51.37 40.18 -17.62
CA ALA A 11 -50.31 40.38 -16.65
C ALA A 11 -50.54 39.58 -15.36
N ILE A 12 -51.78 39.52 -14.86
CA ILE A 12 -52.15 38.73 -13.68
C ILE A 12 -51.95 37.23 -13.96
N VAL A 13 -52.39 36.73 -15.12
CA VAL A 13 -52.21 35.32 -15.50
C VAL A 13 -50.73 34.95 -15.58
N VAL A 14 -49.90 35.80 -16.21
CA VAL A 14 -48.45 35.59 -16.29
C VAL A 14 -47.82 35.57 -14.89
N MET A 15 -48.22 36.49 -14.01
CA MET A 15 -47.70 36.55 -12.64
C MET A 15 -48.09 35.32 -11.81
N VAL A 16 -49.33 34.83 -11.95
CA VAL A 16 -49.79 33.59 -11.31
C VAL A 16 -49.02 32.38 -11.84
N VAL A 17 -48.80 32.27 -13.16
CA VAL A 17 -48.02 31.18 -13.75
C VAL A 17 -46.57 31.22 -13.24
N ILE A 18 -45.94 32.40 -13.18
CA ILE A 18 -44.60 32.56 -12.62
C ILE A 18 -44.57 32.14 -11.15
N CYS A 19 -45.54 32.56 -10.33
CA CYS A 19 -45.64 32.18 -8.93
C CYS A 19 -45.83 30.67 -8.74
N VAL A 20 -46.67 30.02 -9.56
CA VAL A 20 -46.88 28.57 -9.52
C VAL A 20 -45.62 27.81 -9.94
N VAL A 21 -44.91 28.28 -10.97
CA VAL A 21 -43.63 27.69 -11.41
C VAL A 21 -42.55 27.86 -10.33
N PHE A 22 -42.45 29.03 -9.70
CA PHE A 22 -41.52 29.28 -8.60
C PHE A 22 -41.86 28.44 -7.37
N LEU A 23 -43.14 28.30 -7.03
CA LEU A 23 -43.60 27.45 -5.92
C LEU A 23 -43.33 25.97 -6.21
N GLY A 24 -43.55 25.52 -7.44
CA GLY A 24 -43.20 24.16 -7.90
C GLY A 24 -41.69 23.90 -7.79
N PHE A 25 -40.85 24.86 -8.19
CA PHE A 25 -39.40 24.78 -8.04
C PHE A 25 -38.96 24.75 -6.56
N TYR A 26 -39.61 25.54 -5.71
CA TYR A 26 -39.33 25.60 -4.28
C TYR A 26 -39.71 24.29 -3.56
N LEU A 27 -40.88 23.72 -3.89
CA LEU A 27 -41.35 22.44 -3.34
C LEU A 27 -40.52 21.25 -3.84
N ALA A 28 -40.09 21.25 -5.11
CA ALA A 28 -39.20 20.23 -5.67
C ALA A 28 -37.78 20.30 -5.07
N LYS A 29 -37.31 21.49 -4.67
CA LYS A 29 -36.02 21.66 -3.97
C LYS A 29 -36.08 21.27 -2.49
N SER A 30 -37.25 21.41 -1.85
CA SER A 30 -37.48 21.08 -0.43
C SER A 30 -37.54 19.57 -0.14
N SER A 31 -38.05 18.78 -1.08
CA SER A 31 -38.31 17.34 -0.91
C SER A 31 -37.04 16.48 -0.78
N GLY A 32 -35.86 17.00 -1.17
CA GLY A 32 -34.57 16.32 -0.98
C GLY A 32 -33.88 16.57 0.37
N HIS A 33 -34.23 17.64 1.09
CA HIS A 33 -33.60 18.00 2.38
C HIS A 33 -34.36 17.47 3.60
N ALA A 34 -35.68 17.27 3.49
CA ALA A 34 -36.49 16.68 4.54
C ALA A 34 -36.04 15.23 4.87
N THR A 35 -35.74 14.44 3.84
CA THR A 35 -35.36 13.02 3.96
C THR A 35 -33.98 12.81 4.61
N GLU A 36 -32.99 13.66 4.32
CA GLU A 36 -31.67 13.56 4.94
C GLU A 36 -31.72 13.89 6.44
N GLN A 37 -32.46 14.95 6.81
CA GLN A 37 -32.64 15.30 8.21
C GLN A 37 -33.45 14.24 8.98
N GLU A 38 -34.47 13.66 8.35
CA GLU A 38 -35.23 12.52 8.89
C GLU A 38 -34.32 11.30 9.14
N ASN A 39 -33.46 10.96 8.19
CA ASN A 39 -32.50 9.85 8.34
C ASN A 39 -31.49 10.10 9.48
N ILE A 40 -31.03 11.35 9.66
CA ILE A 40 -30.15 11.70 10.79
C ILE A 40 -30.91 11.62 12.12
N ARG A 41 -32.20 12.00 12.14
CA ARG A 41 -33.04 11.86 13.35
C ARG A 41 -33.23 10.40 13.72
N LEU A 42 -33.46 9.53 12.75
CA LEU A 42 -33.57 8.09 12.97
C LEU A 42 -32.30 7.51 13.66
N ILE A 43 -31.11 7.91 13.20
CA ILE A 43 -29.85 7.47 13.84
C ILE A 43 -29.80 7.90 15.31
N LYS A 44 -30.17 9.15 15.62
CA LYS A 44 -30.20 9.67 16.99
C LYS A 44 -31.22 8.93 17.86
N GLU A 45 -32.40 8.67 17.31
CA GLU A 45 -33.48 7.93 17.97
C GLU A 45 -33.04 6.51 18.32
N VAL A 46 -32.49 5.77 17.36
CA VAL A 46 -31.98 4.41 17.58
C VAL A 46 -30.88 4.39 18.64
N ILE A 47 -29.91 5.31 18.59
CA ILE A 47 -28.87 5.41 19.63
C ILE A 47 -29.49 5.66 21.02
N SER A 48 -30.51 6.53 21.10
CA SER A 48 -31.18 6.84 22.37
C SER A 48 -31.94 5.64 22.93
N ILE A 49 -32.66 4.89 22.08
CA ILE A 49 -33.39 3.69 22.48
C ILE A 49 -32.39 2.63 22.99
N VAL A 50 -31.31 2.37 22.25
CA VAL A 50 -30.28 1.40 22.65
C VAL A 50 -29.66 1.78 24.00
N LYS A 51 -29.33 3.05 24.22
CA LYS A 51 -28.77 3.48 25.51
C LYS A 51 -29.72 3.34 26.69
N LYS A 52 -31.04 3.40 26.46
CA LYS A 52 -32.05 3.39 27.50
C LYS A 52 -32.58 1.98 27.81
N GLU A 53 -32.75 1.17 26.76
CA GLU A 53 -33.47 -0.10 26.83
C GLU A 53 -32.56 -1.33 26.70
N TYR A 54 -31.27 -1.17 26.32
CA TYR A 54 -30.35 -2.30 26.29
C TYR A 54 -30.03 -2.77 27.72
N VAL A 55 -29.91 -4.09 27.89
CA VAL A 55 -29.74 -4.76 29.19
C VAL A 55 -28.47 -4.34 29.95
N GLU A 56 -27.48 -3.78 29.26
CA GLU A 56 -26.22 -3.30 29.81
C GLU A 56 -25.95 -1.83 29.44
N GLU A 57 -25.16 -1.13 30.26
CA GLU A 57 -24.71 0.22 29.92
C GLU A 57 -23.76 0.20 28.72
N VAL A 58 -23.99 1.10 27.76
CA VAL A 58 -23.21 1.18 26.51
C VAL A 58 -22.63 2.56 26.28
N GLU A 59 -21.35 2.61 25.94
CA GLU A 59 -20.66 3.85 25.61
C GLU A 59 -21.11 4.40 24.24
N THR A 60 -21.56 5.66 24.24
CA THR A 60 -21.97 6.37 23.01
C THR A 60 -20.88 6.36 21.94
N LYS A 61 -19.61 6.49 22.33
CA LYS A 61 -18.46 6.48 21.40
C LYS A 61 -18.34 5.15 20.66
N LYS A 62 -18.52 4.02 21.36
CA LYS A 62 -18.48 2.68 20.78
C LYS A 62 -19.64 2.44 19.80
N LEU A 63 -20.84 2.93 20.13
CA LEU A 63 -22.00 2.86 19.22
C LEU A 63 -21.75 3.65 17.94
N LEU A 64 -21.26 4.90 18.05
CA LEU A 64 -20.94 5.73 16.89
C LEU A 64 -19.86 5.10 16.00
N GLN A 65 -18.78 4.58 16.59
CA GLN A 65 -17.73 3.89 15.85
C GLN A 65 -18.25 2.64 15.12
N SER A 66 -19.15 1.89 15.75
CA SER A 66 -19.77 0.70 15.15
C SER A 66 -20.68 1.09 13.99
N ALA A 67 -21.48 2.15 14.13
CA ALA A 67 -22.35 2.67 13.07
C ALA A 67 -21.54 3.15 11.86
N ILE A 68 -20.47 3.93 12.08
CA ILE A 68 -19.58 4.39 11.00
C ILE A 68 -18.90 3.21 10.32
N THR A 69 -18.37 2.25 11.08
CA THR A 69 -17.73 1.04 10.54
C THR A 69 -18.70 0.24 9.67
N GLY A 70 -19.94 0.04 10.13
CA GLY A 70 -20.99 -0.65 9.37
C GLY A 70 -21.34 0.07 8.06
N MET A 71 -21.48 1.39 8.11
CA MET A 71 -21.74 2.21 6.91
C MET A 71 -20.60 2.07 5.89
N LEU A 72 -19.35 2.18 6.31
CA LEU A 72 -18.21 2.11 5.39
C LEU A 72 -18.00 0.70 4.82
N SER A 73 -18.18 -0.33 5.64
CA SER A 73 -18.08 -1.74 5.22
C SER A 73 -19.16 -2.15 4.21
N SER A 74 -20.26 -1.38 4.13
CA SER A 74 -21.30 -1.59 3.11
C SER A 74 -20.91 -1.05 1.73
N LEU A 75 -19.91 -0.16 1.65
CA LEU A 75 -19.47 0.45 0.39
C LEU A 75 -18.49 -0.46 -0.36
N ASP A 76 -17.39 -0.82 0.31
CA ASP A 76 -16.31 -1.63 -0.25
C ASP A 76 -15.38 -2.15 0.89
N PRO A 77 -14.56 -3.19 0.65
CA PRO A 77 -13.67 -3.75 1.69
C PRO A 77 -12.44 -2.88 2.02
N HIS A 78 -12.24 -1.77 1.31
CA HIS A 78 -11.09 -0.87 1.47
C HIS A 78 -11.45 0.45 2.16
N SER A 79 -12.73 0.78 2.29
CA SER A 79 -13.21 1.97 2.99
C SER A 79 -13.34 1.70 4.48
N ALA A 80 -12.69 2.50 5.33
CA ALA A 80 -12.61 2.23 6.76
C ALA A 80 -12.49 3.52 7.59
N TYR A 81 -13.13 3.49 8.75
CA TYR A 81 -12.89 4.46 9.81
C TYR A 81 -11.71 4.00 10.65
N MET A 82 -10.80 4.93 10.94
CA MET A 82 -9.60 4.67 11.69
C MET A 82 -9.64 5.51 12.97
N PRO A 83 -9.84 4.87 14.13
CA PRO A 83 -9.60 5.51 15.41
C PRO A 83 -8.16 6.04 15.50
N SER A 84 -7.91 6.93 16.47
CA SER A 84 -6.62 7.61 16.64
C SER A 84 -5.40 6.68 16.54
N ASP A 85 -5.43 5.54 17.24
CA ASP A 85 -4.30 4.62 17.26
C ASP A 85 -4.07 3.97 15.89
N SER A 86 -5.13 3.47 15.25
CA SER A 86 -5.04 2.90 13.90
C SER A 86 -4.61 3.93 12.85
N PHE A 87 -5.05 5.19 12.97
CA PHE A 87 -4.63 6.25 12.06
C PHE A 87 -3.16 6.62 12.26
N LYS A 88 -2.69 6.65 13.51
CA LYS A 88 -1.28 6.87 13.86
C LYS A 88 -0.40 5.74 13.33
N GLU A 89 -0.83 4.49 13.48
CA GLU A 89 -0.12 3.32 12.96
C GLU A 89 -0.03 3.32 11.44
N MET A 90 -1.13 3.66 10.74
CA MET A 90 -1.11 3.84 9.29
C MET A 90 -0.05 4.88 8.88
N LYS A 91 -0.01 6.04 9.55
CA LYS A 91 0.97 7.08 9.23
C LYS A 91 2.41 6.59 9.39
N VAL A 92 2.69 5.85 10.47
CA VAL A 92 4.01 5.22 10.69
C VAL A 92 4.35 4.23 9.58
N GLN A 93 3.38 3.41 9.16
CA GLN A 93 3.59 2.45 8.08
C GLN A 93 3.89 3.15 6.74
N MET A 94 3.19 4.25 6.44
CA MET A 94 3.38 5.04 5.22
C MET A 94 4.70 5.83 5.21
N SER A 95 5.07 6.44 6.34
CA SER A 95 6.32 7.18 6.46
C SER A 95 7.54 6.26 6.50
N GLY A 96 7.36 4.99 6.89
CA GLY A 96 8.48 4.10 7.17
C GLY A 96 9.34 4.57 8.35
N SER A 97 8.80 5.46 9.19
CA SER A 97 9.55 6.02 10.31
C SER A 97 8.68 6.26 11.53
N PHE A 98 9.26 6.08 12.71
CA PHE A 98 8.59 6.32 13.98
C PHE A 98 9.56 6.82 15.04
N GLY A 99 9.04 7.62 15.98
CA GLY A 99 9.79 8.00 17.17
C GLY A 99 9.87 6.85 18.18
N GLY A 100 11.09 6.48 18.58
CA GLY A 100 11.32 5.39 19.51
C GLY A 100 12.80 5.12 19.76
N ILE A 101 13.11 3.90 20.19
CA ILE A 101 14.47 3.49 20.56
C ILE A 101 15.10 2.45 19.63
N GLY A 102 14.35 1.92 18.67
CA GLY A 102 14.89 1.03 17.62
C GLY A 102 15.30 -0.36 18.11
N ILE A 103 14.39 -1.06 18.79
CA ILE A 103 14.59 -2.46 19.19
C ILE A 103 13.43 -3.33 18.74
N GLU A 104 13.72 -4.60 18.43
CA GLU A 104 12.74 -5.65 18.19
C GLU A 104 12.53 -6.45 19.48
N ILE A 105 11.27 -6.72 19.83
CA ILE A 105 10.91 -7.39 21.08
C ILE A 105 9.93 -8.53 20.83
N SER A 106 9.92 -9.51 21.72
CA SER A 106 8.93 -10.58 21.78
C SER A 106 8.71 -11.03 23.22
N ILE A 107 7.65 -11.80 23.45
CA ILE A 107 7.42 -12.48 24.72
C ILE A 107 8.02 -13.88 24.60
N LYS A 108 9.09 -14.14 25.36
CA LYS A 108 9.72 -15.46 25.49
C LYS A 108 9.64 -15.90 26.93
N ASP A 109 9.18 -17.12 27.20
CA ASP A 109 9.01 -17.66 28.55
C ASP A 109 8.25 -16.71 29.50
N ASN A 110 7.18 -16.08 28.97
CA ASN A 110 6.36 -15.08 29.65
C ASN A 110 7.11 -13.81 30.10
N LYS A 111 8.26 -13.53 29.48
CA LYS A 111 9.12 -12.37 29.72
C LYS A 111 9.24 -11.52 28.47
N LEU A 112 9.05 -10.20 28.62
CA LEU A 112 9.33 -9.26 27.54
C LEU A 112 10.83 -9.23 27.26
N THR A 113 11.23 -9.63 26.05
CA THR A 113 12.61 -9.93 25.69
C THR A 113 12.99 -9.21 24.40
N ILE A 114 14.19 -8.66 24.35
CA ILE A 114 14.75 -8.06 23.13
C ILE A 114 15.18 -9.18 22.19
N ILE A 115 14.61 -9.23 20.98
CA ILE A 115 15.08 -10.09 19.91
C ILE A 115 16.43 -9.55 19.41
N ALA A 116 16.43 -8.30 18.96
CA ALA A 116 17.64 -7.61 18.52
C ALA A 116 17.47 -6.09 18.60
N PRO A 117 18.52 -5.35 18.99
CA PRO A 117 18.58 -3.91 18.71
C PRO A 117 18.82 -3.68 17.22
N ILE A 118 18.22 -2.64 16.65
CA ILE A 118 18.47 -2.21 15.28
C ILE A 118 19.78 -1.41 15.27
N GLU A 119 20.72 -1.78 14.42
CA GLU A 119 22.02 -1.10 14.31
C GLU A 119 21.86 0.42 14.13
N ASP A 120 22.80 1.18 14.70
CA ASP A 120 22.84 2.66 14.72
C ASP A 120 21.68 3.39 15.42
N THR A 121 20.70 2.66 15.96
CA THR A 121 19.58 3.27 16.70
C THR A 121 19.94 3.57 18.17
N PRO A 122 19.13 4.38 18.90
CA PRO A 122 19.39 4.69 20.30
C PRO A 122 19.53 3.47 21.20
N GLY A 123 18.73 2.42 20.99
CA GLY A 123 18.78 1.18 21.76
C GLY A 123 20.09 0.41 21.52
N TYR A 124 20.55 0.36 20.28
CA TYR A 124 21.87 -0.21 19.95
C TYR A 124 23.01 0.57 20.60
N LYS A 125 23.00 1.91 20.45
CA LYS A 125 24.00 2.81 21.04
C LYS A 125 24.00 2.78 22.57
N ALA A 126 22.86 2.52 23.19
CA ALA A 126 22.74 2.34 24.63
C ALA A 126 23.32 1.00 25.13
N GLY A 127 23.70 0.08 24.24
CA GLY A 127 24.29 -1.21 24.60
C GLY A 127 23.27 -2.28 25.00
N LEU A 128 22.02 -2.13 24.57
CA LEU A 128 21.03 -3.22 24.63
C LEU A 128 21.48 -4.38 23.75
N LYS A 129 21.16 -5.61 24.15
CA LYS A 129 21.60 -6.83 23.46
C LYS A 129 20.43 -7.77 23.20
N ALA A 130 20.62 -8.67 22.24
CA ALA A 130 19.71 -9.79 22.02
C ALA A 130 19.57 -10.64 23.30
N ASN A 131 18.35 -11.12 23.56
CA ASN A 131 17.93 -11.86 24.75
C ASN A 131 17.89 -11.06 26.07
N ASP A 132 18.13 -9.76 26.05
CA ASP A 132 17.92 -8.92 27.23
C ASP A 132 16.45 -8.96 27.67
N HIS A 133 16.19 -9.26 28.95
CA HIS A 133 14.84 -9.17 29.51
C HIS A 133 14.56 -7.74 29.96
N ILE A 134 13.54 -7.11 29.37
CA ILE A 134 13.05 -5.80 29.80
C ILE A 134 12.20 -6.01 31.04
N TRP A 135 12.76 -5.75 32.23
CA TRP A 135 12.11 -5.91 33.53
C TRP A 135 11.15 -4.75 33.85
N LYS A 136 11.56 -3.51 33.52
CA LYS A 136 10.71 -2.31 33.63
C LYS A 136 10.85 -1.39 32.42
N ILE A 137 9.78 -0.68 32.12
CA ILE A 137 9.76 0.47 31.22
C ILE A 137 9.33 1.67 32.07
N ASN A 138 10.22 2.64 32.21
CA ASN A 138 10.20 3.64 33.27
C ASN A 138 10.03 2.95 34.63
N ASP A 139 8.99 3.31 35.39
CA ASP A 139 8.75 2.74 36.72
C ASP A 139 7.79 1.54 36.72
N LYS A 140 7.28 1.11 35.55
CA LYS A 140 6.31 0.03 35.44
C LYS A 140 6.95 -1.31 35.09
N TYR A 141 6.58 -2.36 35.81
CA TYR A 141 6.96 -3.74 35.49
C TYR A 141 6.30 -4.21 34.18
N THR A 142 7.03 -5.03 33.43
CA THR A 142 6.57 -5.57 32.14
C THR A 142 5.88 -6.93 32.24
N LYS A 143 5.86 -7.55 33.43
CA LYS A 143 5.21 -8.84 33.64
C LYS A 143 3.71 -8.72 33.37
N GLY A 144 3.19 -9.54 32.46
CA GLY A 144 1.79 -9.51 32.04
C GLY A 144 1.43 -8.33 31.13
N MET A 145 2.38 -7.49 30.75
CA MET A 145 2.18 -6.41 29.79
C MET A 145 2.07 -7.00 28.38
N SER A 146 1.13 -6.49 27.58
CA SER A 146 1.06 -6.86 26.17
C SER A 146 2.22 -6.26 25.39
N ILE A 147 2.57 -6.86 24.24
CA ILE A 147 3.59 -6.30 23.34
C ILE A 147 3.20 -4.87 22.92
N ASN A 148 1.92 -4.63 22.64
CA ASN A 148 1.43 -3.35 22.19
C ASN A 148 1.58 -2.26 23.26
N ASP A 149 1.31 -2.58 24.52
CA ASP A 149 1.50 -1.64 25.62
C ASP A 149 2.99 -1.29 25.79
N ALA A 150 3.86 -2.29 25.73
CA ALA A 150 5.30 -2.09 25.82
C ALA A 150 5.82 -1.21 24.66
N VAL A 151 5.38 -1.48 23.43
CA VAL A 151 5.70 -0.68 22.25
C VAL A 151 5.20 0.76 22.42
N SER A 152 3.97 0.95 22.89
CA SER A 152 3.38 2.27 23.13
C SER A 152 4.20 3.09 24.14
N MET A 153 4.69 2.45 25.21
CA MET A 153 5.53 3.10 26.22
C MET A 153 6.95 3.43 25.72
N MET A 154 7.52 2.59 24.85
CA MET A 154 8.86 2.82 24.29
C MET A 154 8.86 3.80 23.12
N ARG A 155 7.75 3.91 22.38
CA ARG A 155 7.55 4.96 21.38
C ARG A 155 7.29 6.31 22.05
N GLY A 156 7.53 7.37 21.30
CA GLY A 156 7.38 8.74 21.78
C GLY A 156 8.10 9.73 20.89
N GLU A 157 7.95 11.01 21.18
CA GLU A 157 8.55 12.08 20.39
C GLU A 157 10.08 12.05 20.46
N LYS A 158 10.73 12.42 19.36
CA LYS A 158 12.19 12.55 19.29
C LYS A 158 12.69 13.48 20.39
N GLY A 159 13.80 13.12 21.03
CA GLY A 159 14.42 13.89 22.11
C GLY A 159 13.83 13.59 23.50
N THR A 160 12.68 12.95 23.59
CA THR A 160 12.13 12.52 24.89
C THR A 160 12.86 11.29 25.42
N LYS A 161 12.89 11.13 26.74
CA LYS A 161 13.58 10.01 27.41
C LYS A 161 12.63 8.86 27.70
N VAL A 162 13.14 7.63 27.57
CA VAL A 162 12.57 6.42 28.16
C VAL A 162 13.65 5.71 28.95
N THR A 163 13.29 5.13 30.08
CA THR A 163 14.23 4.40 30.92
C THR A 163 13.88 2.91 30.88
N LEU A 164 14.79 2.06 30.41
CA LEU A 164 14.60 0.61 30.47
C LEU A 164 15.39 0.03 31.63
N THR A 165 14.76 -0.85 32.43
CA THR A 165 15.51 -1.67 33.39
C THR A 165 15.64 -3.06 32.80
N ILE A 166 16.87 -3.50 32.59
CA ILE A 166 17.21 -4.76 31.92
C ILE A 166 17.75 -5.77 32.94
N LEU A 167 17.28 -7.01 32.83
CA LEU A 167 17.83 -8.16 33.54
C LEU A 167 18.53 -9.06 32.53
N ARG A 168 19.87 -9.09 32.57
CA ARG A 168 20.67 -9.96 31.71
C ARG A 168 20.92 -11.30 32.43
N ASP A 169 20.75 -12.41 31.71
CA ASP A 169 21.03 -13.78 32.17
C ASP A 169 20.23 -14.28 33.38
N GLY A 170 19.01 -13.79 33.61
CA GLY A 170 18.05 -14.35 34.57
C GLY A 170 18.37 -14.19 36.06
N ASN A 171 19.65 -14.01 36.43
CA ASN A 171 20.19 -13.87 37.78
C ASN A 171 21.03 -12.58 37.97
N GLY A 172 21.16 -11.73 36.95
CA GLY A 172 21.96 -10.51 37.04
C GLY A 172 21.31 -9.40 37.87
N THR A 173 22.11 -8.47 38.40
CA THR A 173 21.61 -7.22 38.98
C THR A 173 20.89 -6.41 37.89
N PRO A 174 19.67 -5.89 38.14
CA PRO A 174 18.97 -5.06 37.17
C PRO A 174 19.80 -3.82 36.81
N VAL A 175 20.02 -3.57 35.50
CA VAL A 175 20.76 -2.40 35.01
C VAL A 175 19.80 -1.45 34.31
N THR A 176 19.89 -0.17 34.64
CA THR A 176 19.02 0.87 34.09
C THR A 176 19.68 1.58 32.91
N TYR A 177 18.97 1.65 31.80
CA TYR A 177 19.37 2.28 30.54
C TYR A 177 18.49 3.49 30.26
N PRO A 178 18.99 4.72 30.49
CA PRO A 178 18.34 5.92 30.02
C PRO A 178 18.57 6.08 28.51
N ILE A 179 17.50 6.07 27.72
CA ILE A 179 17.58 6.13 26.25
C ILE A 179 16.79 7.33 25.76
N ILE A 180 17.43 8.16 24.96
CA ILE A 180 16.77 9.28 24.27
C ILE A 180 16.16 8.75 22.98
N ARG A 181 14.87 8.97 22.79
CA ARG A 181 14.15 8.56 21.59
C ARG A 181 14.65 9.34 20.38
N ASP A 182 14.73 8.66 19.25
CA ASP A 182 15.03 9.26 17.96
C ASP A 182 14.06 8.75 16.89
N ILE A 183 14.15 9.30 15.69
CA ILE A 183 13.40 8.81 14.53
C ILE A 183 14.08 7.54 14.03
N ILE A 184 13.37 6.43 14.16
CA ILE A 184 13.77 5.12 13.65
C ILE A 184 13.24 4.99 12.23
N GLN A 185 14.11 4.75 11.27
CA GLN A 185 13.74 4.51 9.88
C GLN A 185 13.80 3.02 9.57
N THR A 186 12.71 2.48 9.05
CA THR A 186 12.67 1.13 8.50
C THR A 186 13.04 1.17 7.02
N LYS A 187 13.88 0.26 6.56
CA LYS A 187 14.18 0.14 5.13
C LYS A 187 12.96 -0.39 4.39
N SER A 188 12.53 0.31 3.34
CA SER A 188 11.39 -0.10 2.51
C SER A 188 11.76 -1.20 1.51
N LEU A 189 13.05 -1.33 1.20
CA LEU A 189 13.59 -2.29 0.25
C LEU A 189 14.92 -2.93 0.71
N LYS A 190 15.28 -4.02 0.04
CA LYS A 190 16.59 -4.67 0.14
C LYS A 190 17.18 -4.79 -1.25
N SER A 191 18.49 -4.62 -1.38
CA SER A 191 19.20 -4.73 -2.65
C SER A 191 20.49 -5.54 -2.50
N ARG A 192 20.86 -6.26 -3.57
CA ARG A 192 22.11 -7.02 -3.69
C ARG A 192 22.41 -7.34 -5.15
N SER A 193 23.66 -7.67 -5.47
CA SER A 193 23.98 -8.30 -6.76
C SER A 193 23.67 -9.80 -6.69
N ILE A 194 23.14 -10.33 -7.78
CA ILE A 194 22.91 -11.76 -7.98
C ILE A 194 23.74 -12.14 -9.19
N ASP A 195 24.76 -12.97 -9.05
CA ASP A 195 25.66 -13.26 -10.16
C ASP A 195 26.35 -11.99 -10.72
N THR A 196 27.14 -12.16 -11.77
CA THR A 196 27.95 -11.11 -12.39
C THR A 196 27.05 -10.18 -13.21
N GLY A 197 26.88 -8.93 -12.75
CA GLY A 197 26.19 -7.88 -13.51
C GLY A 197 24.66 -7.88 -13.41
N ILE A 198 24.02 -8.74 -12.60
CA ILE A 198 22.57 -8.67 -12.36
C ILE A 198 22.31 -8.02 -11.01
N GLY A 199 21.66 -6.85 -11.05
CA GLY A 199 21.14 -6.21 -9.85
C GLY A 199 19.84 -6.87 -9.39
N TYR A 200 19.62 -6.94 -8.08
CA TYR A 200 18.34 -7.36 -7.50
C TYR A 200 17.88 -6.36 -6.45
N ILE A 201 16.63 -5.91 -6.57
CA ILE A 201 15.98 -5.01 -5.61
C ILE A 201 14.62 -5.60 -5.24
N ARG A 202 14.42 -5.93 -3.97
CA ARG A 202 13.13 -6.36 -3.42
C ARG A 202 12.49 -5.20 -2.66
N ILE A 203 11.32 -4.76 -3.12
CA ILE A 203 10.53 -3.72 -2.46
C ILE A 203 9.50 -4.40 -1.59
N GLY A 204 9.57 -4.21 -0.27
CA GLY A 204 8.63 -4.81 0.67
C GLY A 204 7.31 -4.04 0.73
N HIS A 205 7.39 -2.71 0.76
CA HIS A 205 6.26 -1.77 0.80
C HIS A 205 6.69 -0.44 0.16
N PHE A 206 5.72 0.31 -0.37
CA PHE A 206 5.96 1.67 -0.87
C PHE A 206 5.75 2.70 0.25
N GLN A 207 6.84 3.17 0.82
CA GLN A 207 6.92 4.15 1.91
C GLN A 207 7.50 5.48 1.39
N GLU A 208 7.41 6.55 2.17
CA GLU A 208 7.86 7.90 1.77
C GLU A 208 9.32 7.94 1.28
N THR A 209 10.17 7.04 1.75
CA THR A 209 11.60 6.96 1.39
C THR A 209 11.88 6.05 0.19
N THR A 210 10.92 5.26 -0.30
CA THR A 210 11.17 4.17 -1.25
C THR A 210 11.80 4.63 -2.55
N GLY A 211 11.33 5.72 -3.16
CA GLY A 211 11.91 6.23 -4.40
C GLY A 211 13.40 6.60 -4.24
N ALA A 212 13.75 7.28 -3.14
CA ALA A 212 15.12 7.66 -2.84
C ALA A 212 16.00 6.45 -2.50
N GLU A 213 15.49 5.51 -1.71
CA GLU A 213 16.18 4.24 -1.39
C GLU A 213 16.45 3.41 -2.66
N PHE A 214 15.52 3.44 -3.62
CA PHE A 214 15.62 2.69 -4.87
C PHE A 214 16.72 3.29 -5.75
N ALA A 215 16.71 4.61 -5.95
CA ALA A 215 17.74 5.31 -6.71
C ALA A 215 19.13 5.12 -6.08
N LYS A 216 19.23 5.22 -4.75
CA LYS A 216 20.48 4.94 -4.01
C LYS A 216 20.94 3.50 -4.22
N SER A 217 20.02 2.54 -4.15
CA SER A 217 20.34 1.12 -4.38
C SER A 217 20.85 0.85 -5.78
N LEU A 218 20.25 1.46 -6.81
CA LEU A 218 20.77 1.37 -8.18
C LEU A 218 22.20 1.89 -8.28
N LYS A 219 22.50 3.03 -7.64
CA LYS A 219 23.87 3.57 -7.61
C LYS A 219 24.85 2.59 -6.95
N THR A 220 24.51 2.08 -5.76
CA THR A 220 25.34 1.10 -5.05
C THR A 220 25.57 -0.16 -5.88
N LEU A 221 24.52 -0.68 -6.53
CA LEU A 221 24.64 -1.87 -7.38
C LEU A 221 25.56 -1.62 -8.59
N LYS A 222 25.50 -0.44 -9.22
CA LYS A 222 26.42 -0.06 -10.30
C LYS A 222 27.86 0.01 -9.82
N GLU A 223 28.10 0.66 -8.67
CA GLU A 223 29.43 0.75 -8.05
C GLU A 223 30.01 -0.66 -7.76
N GLN A 224 29.19 -1.57 -7.23
CA GLN A 224 29.56 -2.96 -6.95
C GLN A 224 29.86 -3.78 -8.22
N ASN A 225 29.35 -3.38 -9.39
CA ASN A 225 29.50 -4.08 -10.67
C ASN A 225 30.43 -3.34 -11.65
N GLY A 226 31.38 -2.53 -11.14
CA GLY A 226 32.37 -1.87 -11.99
C GLY A 226 31.83 -0.67 -12.78
N GLY A 227 30.77 -0.03 -12.28
CA GLY A 227 30.19 1.20 -12.83
C GLY A 227 28.85 1.02 -13.54
N ALA A 228 28.46 -0.21 -13.88
CA ALA A 228 27.19 -0.50 -14.55
C ALA A 228 26.65 -1.88 -14.17
N ILE A 229 25.32 -2.03 -14.22
CA ILE A 229 24.66 -3.34 -14.20
C ILE A 229 24.25 -3.72 -15.63
N LYS A 230 24.28 -5.02 -15.93
CA LYS A 230 23.87 -5.58 -17.22
C LYS A 230 22.38 -5.86 -17.29
N SER A 231 21.76 -6.12 -16.15
CA SER A 231 20.31 -6.36 -16.04
C SER A 231 19.84 -6.17 -14.59
N LEU A 232 18.52 -6.09 -14.39
CA LEU A 232 17.91 -5.85 -13.09
C LEU A 232 16.70 -6.75 -12.86
N ILE A 233 16.58 -7.28 -11.65
CA ILE A 233 15.38 -7.93 -11.14
C ILE A 233 14.74 -7.02 -10.08
N ILE A 234 13.47 -6.68 -10.26
CA ILE A 234 12.64 -5.97 -9.28
C ILE A 234 11.66 -6.97 -8.68
N ASP A 235 11.79 -7.31 -7.40
CA ASP A 235 10.90 -8.24 -6.72
C ASP A 235 9.80 -7.51 -5.95
N LEU A 236 8.56 -7.68 -6.43
CA LEU A 236 7.32 -7.14 -5.84
C LEU A 236 6.45 -8.24 -5.22
N ARG A 237 6.94 -9.48 -5.09
CA ARG A 237 6.17 -10.58 -4.51
C ARG A 237 5.88 -10.30 -3.04
N ASN A 238 4.62 -10.49 -2.65
CA ASN A 238 4.08 -10.20 -1.31
C ASN A 238 4.21 -8.72 -0.90
N ASN A 239 4.25 -7.79 -1.86
CA ASN A 239 4.18 -6.36 -1.61
C ASN A 239 2.74 -5.86 -1.80
N PRO A 240 2.01 -5.53 -0.73
CA PRO A 240 0.60 -5.11 -0.79
C PRO A 240 0.41 -3.68 -1.33
N GLY A 241 1.50 -3.01 -1.72
CA GLY A 241 1.52 -1.66 -2.25
C GLY A 241 1.99 -0.64 -1.22
N GLY A 242 1.25 0.47 -1.13
CA GLY A 242 1.61 1.62 -0.31
C GLY A 242 1.39 2.92 -1.08
N LEU A 243 2.31 3.86 -0.92
CA LEU A 243 2.23 5.19 -1.51
C LEU A 243 2.35 5.17 -3.04
N LEU A 244 1.30 5.67 -3.71
CA LEU A 244 1.21 5.75 -5.17
C LEU A 244 2.37 6.52 -5.81
N ASN A 245 2.68 7.69 -5.26
CA ASN A 245 3.77 8.54 -5.77
C ASN A 245 5.13 7.84 -5.70
N GLN A 246 5.32 6.93 -4.77
CA GLN A 246 6.59 6.20 -4.62
C GLN A 246 6.76 5.13 -5.70
N ALA A 247 5.67 4.47 -6.12
CA ALA A 247 5.70 3.63 -7.30
C ALA A 247 6.01 4.44 -8.58
N VAL A 248 5.48 5.66 -8.68
CA VAL A 248 5.80 6.59 -9.79
C VAL A 248 7.27 7.01 -9.76
N GLU A 249 7.85 7.30 -8.60
CA GLU A 249 9.28 7.63 -8.48
C GLU A 249 10.18 6.44 -8.85
N VAL A 250 9.80 5.20 -8.52
CA VAL A 250 10.53 4.00 -9.00
C VAL A 250 10.40 3.84 -10.52
N ALA A 251 9.20 4.02 -11.08
CA ALA A 251 8.98 3.99 -12.52
C ALA A 251 9.77 5.08 -13.25
N ASN A 252 9.94 6.25 -12.61
CA ASN A 252 10.68 7.40 -13.11
C ASN A 252 12.17 7.13 -13.33
N CYS A 253 12.75 6.10 -12.71
CA CYS A 253 14.11 5.67 -13.00
C CYS A 253 14.26 5.05 -14.40
N PHE A 254 13.18 4.54 -15.01
CA PHE A 254 13.27 3.67 -16.19
C PHE A 254 12.49 4.17 -17.41
N ILE A 255 11.36 4.84 -17.18
CA ILE A 255 10.48 5.34 -18.25
C ILE A 255 10.83 6.81 -18.51
N GLY A 256 11.20 7.13 -19.75
CA GLY A 256 11.54 8.49 -20.20
C GLY A 256 11.31 8.68 -21.70
N GLU A 257 11.90 9.76 -22.24
CA GLU A 257 11.79 10.15 -23.65
C GLU A 257 12.38 9.05 -24.55
N GLY A 258 11.51 8.31 -25.25
CA GLY A 258 11.89 7.16 -26.08
C GLY A 258 10.99 5.93 -25.92
N PHE A 259 10.27 5.82 -24.80
CA PHE A 259 9.29 4.74 -24.59
C PHE A 259 7.85 5.20 -24.84
N SER A 260 7.48 6.43 -24.45
CA SER A 260 6.10 6.99 -24.55
C SER A 260 6.01 8.46 -24.04
N ASN A 261 4.80 8.93 -23.74
CA ASN A 261 4.49 10.18 -23.01
C ASN A 261 4.80 10.13 -21.49
N GLY A 262 5.49 9.08 -21.02
CA GLY A 262 5.88 8.92 -19.61
C GLY A 262 4.74 8.62 -18.64
N LEU A 263 3.52 8.37 -19.12
CA LEU A 263 2.35 8.09 -18.26
C LEU A 263 2.59 6.81 -17.46
N VAL A 264 2.51 6.86 -16.14
CA VAL A 264 2.64 5.68 -15.27
C VAL A 264 1.25 5.15 -14.89
N VAL A 265 0.34 6.05 -14.55
CA VAL A 265 -0.99 5.70 -14.07
C VAL A 265 -1.92 6.89 -14.24
N TYR A 266 -3.20 6.62 -14.46
CA TYR A 266 -4.23 7.63 -14.34
C TYR A 266 -5.40 7.13 -13.51
N THR A 267 -6.13 8.07 -12.92
CA THR A 267 -7.26 7.79 -12.03
C THR A 267 -8.54 8.40 -12.58
N GLU A 268 -9.65 7.73 -12.33
CA GLU A 268 -10.99 8.24 -12.60
C GLU A 268 -11.82 8.13 -11.33
N GLY A 269 -12.32 9.26 -10.85
CA GLY A 269 -13.22 9.34 -9.71
C GLY A 269 -14.41 10.26 -9.99
N ARG A 270 -15.32 10.33 -9.02
CA ARG A 270 -16.53 11.17 -9.12
C ARG A 270 -16.17 12.65 -9.16
N GLU A 271 -15.26 13.08 -8.29
CA GLU A 271 -14.81 14.46 -8.21
C GLU A 271 -13.71 14.77 -9.22
N PRO A 272 -13.63 16.00 -9.75
CA PRO A 272 -12.53 16.41 -10.65
C PRO A 272 -11.14 16.21 -10.02
N SER A 273 -10.99 16.44 -8.71
CA SER A 273 -9.73 16.24 -7.98
C SER A 273 -9.29 14.77 -7.92
N ALA A 274 -10.22 13.84 -8.11
CA ALA A 274 -9.95 12.41 -8.14
C ALA A 274 -9.54 11.92 -9.55
N LYS A 275 -9.58 12.80 -10.57
CA LYS A 275 -9.09 12.53 -11.92
C LYS A 275 -7.66 13.05 -12.07
N MET A 276 -6.69 12.16 -11.99
CA MET A 276 -5.27 12.49 -12.02
C MET A 276 -4.56 11.69 -13.12
N LYS A 277 -3.52 12.26 -13.71
CA LYS A 277 -2.54 11.55 -14.54
C LYS A 277 -1.18 11.76 -13.91
N LEU A 278 -0.50 10.67 -13.58
CA LEU A 278 0.84 10.72 -13.00
C LEU A 278 1.81 10.17 -14.04
N SER A 279 2.76 11.00 -14.42
CA SER A 279 3.81 10.68 -15.39
C SER A 279 5.19 10.80 -14.75
N THR A 280 6.16 10.14 -15.36
CA THR A 280 7.57 10.33 -15.07
C THR A 280 8.02 11.74 -15.44
N LYS A 281 8.99 12.26 -14.70
CA LYS A 281 9.64 13.55 -14.98
C LYS A 281 10.61 13.39 -16.17
N ILE A 282 10.78 14.47 -16.93
CA ILE A 282 11.84 14.56 -17.94
C ILE A 282 13.20 14.55 -17.23
N GLY A 283 14.21 13.93 -17.84
CA GLY A 283 15.58 13.86 -17.33
C GLY A 283 16.21 12.47 -17.47
N ASP A 284 17.42 12.34 -16.93
CA ASP A 284 18.23 11.13 -17.04
C ASP A 284 17.49 9.90 -16.52
N LYS A 285 17.57 8.82 -17.30
CA LYS A 285 17.01 7.50 -16.98
C LYS A 285 18.14 6.47 -16.94
N GLU A 286 17.85 5.36 -16.28
CA GLU A 286 18.71 4.19 -16.40
C GLU A 286 18.81 3.73 -17.87
N PRO A 287 19.99 3.31 -18.33
CA PRO A 287 20.18 2.77 -19.66
C PRO A 287 19.20 1.65 -20.00
N HIS A 288 19.03 1.39 -21.29
CA HIS A 288 18.19 0.28 -21.75
C HIS A 288 18.93 -1.07 -21.55
N TYR A 289 18.79 -1.62 -20.35
CA TYR A 289 19.13 -3.01 -20.04
C TYR A 289 17.87 -3.84 -19.71
N PRO A 290 17.93 -5.18 -19.89
CA PRO A 290 16.82 -6.06 -19.55
C PRO A 290 16.39 -5.94 -18.08
N ILE A 291 15.07 -5.86 -17.86
CA ILE A 291 14.47 -5.84 -16.52
C ILE A 291 13.42 -6.96 -16.43
N VAL A 292 13.46 -7.72 -15.33
CA VAL A 292 12.38 -8.64 -14.95
C VAL A 292 11.75 -8.15 -13.66
N VAL A 293 10.41 -8.11 -13.62
CA VAL A 293 9.65 -7.80 -12.41
C VAL A 293 8.98 -9.08 -11.90
N LEU A 294 9.31 -9.51 -10.69
CA LEU A 294 8.69 -10.66 -10.04
C LEU A 294 7.41 -10.26 -9.32
N VAL A 295 6.32 -10.96 -9.59
CA VAL A 295 4.99 -10.70 -8.99
C VAL A 295 4.28 -11.97 -8.55
N ASN A 296 3.34 -11.85 -7.61
CA ASN A 296 2.45 -12.94 -7.19
C ASN A 296 1.10 -12.42 -6.67
N GLY A 297 0.25 -13.31 -6.15
CA GLY A 297 -1.06 -12.96 -5.57
C GLY A 297 -1.02 -11.96 -4.42
N GLY A 298 0.13 -11.81 -3.74
CA GLY A 298 0.36 -10.79 -2.70
C GLY A 298 0.84 -9.44 -3.23
N SER A 299 1.12 -9.32 -4.53
CA SER A 299 1.42 -8.04 -5.18
C SER A 299 0.12 -7.27 -5.40
N ALA A 300 -0.04 -6.11 -4.77
CA ALA A 300 -1.28 -5.32 -4.86
C ALA A 300 -1.04 -3.81 -5.01
N SER A 301 -2.06 -3.09 -5.49
CA SER A 301 -2.09 -1.62 -5.48
C SER A 301 -0.88 -0.97 -6.16
N ALA A 302 -0.08 -0.16 -5.46
CA ALA A 302 1.12 0.48 -6.00
C ALA A 302 2.10 -0.49 -6.70
N SER A 303 2.19 -1.75 -6.24
CA SER A 303 2.96 -2.81 -6.90
C SER A 303 2.42 -3.15 -8.29
N GLU A 304 1.10 -3.23 -8.41
CA GLU A 304 0.41 -3.51 -9.67
C GLU A 304 0.50 -2.33 -10.64
N ILE A 305 0.54 -1.10 -10.11
CA ILE A 305 0.76 0.12 -10.89
C ILE A 305 2.17 0.12 -11.48
N LEU A 306 3.20 -0.15 -10.68
CA LEU A 306 4.58 -0.23 -11.16
C LEU A 306 4.74 -1.34 -12.21
N ALA A 307 4.25 -2.55 -11.92
CA ALA A 307 4.31 -3.68 -12.85
C ALA A 307 3.54 -3.38 -14.14
N GLY A 308 2.31 -2.88 -14.04
CA GLY A 308 1.48 -2.54 -15.19
C GLY A 308 2.06 -1.43 -16.05
N ALA A 309 2.66 -0.41 -15.45
CA ALA A 309 3.33 0.67 -16.18
C ALA A 309 4.57 0.15 -16.93
N LEU A 310 5.45 -0.59 -16.26
CA LEU A 310 6.64 -1.16 -16.90
C LEU A 310 6.28 -2.14 -18.02
N GLN A 311 5.20 -2.92 -17.83
CA GLN A 311 4.69 -3.83 -18.86
C GLN A 311 4.11 -3.08 -20.06
N ASP A 312 3.29 -2.05 -19.83
CA ASP A 312 2.64 -1.28 -20.91
C ASP A 312 3.65 -0.52 -21.77
N HIS A 313 4.71 -0.02 -21.15
CA HIS A 313 5.83 0.63 -21.85
C HIS A 313 6.81 -0.36 -22.46
N LYS A 314 6.57 -1.67 -22.33
CA LYS A 314 7.50 -2.74 -22.76
C LYS A 314 8.90 -2.55 -22.18
N ARG A 315 9.01 -1.94 -20.99
CA ARG A 315 10.28 -1.65 -20.31
C ARG A 315 10.79 -2.84 -19.52
N ALA A 316 9.90 -3.71 -19.05
CA ALA A 316 10.25 -4.91 -18.30
C ALA A 316 9.36 -6.09 -18.67
N ILE A 317 9.85 -7.30 -18.44
CA ILE A 317 9.08 -8.54 -18.50
C ILE A 317 8.51 -8.82 -17.12
N ILE A 318 7.20 -9.04 -17.01
CA ILE A 318 6.55 -9.44 -15.76
C ILE A 318 6.57 -10.96 -15.65
N LEU A 319 7.14 -11.49 -14.58
CA LEU A 319 7.31 -12.94 -14.35
C LEU A 319 6.71 -13.35 -12.99
N GLY A 320 5.99 -14.47 -12.97
CA GLY A 320 5.47 -15.06 -11.73
C GLY A 320 4.03 -15.51 -11.84
N THR A 321 3.18 -15.13 -10.89
CA THR A 321 1.74 -15.44 -10.90
C THR A 321 0.89 -14.18 -10.90
N GLN A 322 -0.38 -14.31 -11.29
CA GLN A 322 -1.33 -13.19 -11.35
C GLN A 322 -1.41 -12.44 -10.03
N THR A 323 -1.42 -11.11 -10.11
CA THR A 323 -1.47 -10.22 -8.94
C THR A 323 -2.85 -10.15 -8.29
N PHE A 324 -2.95 -9.45 -7.17
CA PHE A 324 -4.14 -9.41 -6.31
C PHE A 324 -5.40 -8.83 -6.99
N GLY A 325 -5.24 -7.74 -7.77
CA GLY A 325 -6.30 -7.09 -8.51
C GLY A 325 -6.95 -5.88 -7.85
N LYS A 326 -6.24 -5.13 -7.00
CA LYS A 326 -6.82 -3.95 -6.34
C LYS A 326 -6.65 -2.71 -7.22
N GLY A 327 -7.63 -2.38 -8.04
CA GLY A 327 -7.65 -1.25 -8.96
C GLY A 327 -8.30 0.03 -8.42
N SER A 328 -8.38 0.19 -7.10
CA SER A 328 -9.02 1.32 -6.41
C SER A 328 -7.99 2.20 -5.69
N VAL A 329 -8.29 3.50 -5.60
CA VAL A 329 -7.50 4.49 -4.86
C VAL A 329 -8.28 4.91 -3.62
N GLN A 330 -7.61 4.85 -2.47
CA GLN A 330 -8.14 5.36 -1.22
C GLN A 330 -7.56 6.74 -0.92
N SER A 331 -8.43 7.72 -0.70
CA SER A 331 -8.06 8.98 -0.07
C SER A 331 -8.11 8.82 1.45
N VAL A 332 -7.11 9.35 2.12
CA VAL A 332 -7.02 9.36 3.58
C VAL A 332 -7.29 10.78 4.08
N MET A 333 -8.40 10.96 4.78
CA MET A 333 -8.88 12.25 5.27
C MET A 333 -8.73 12.30 6.79
N PRO A 334 -7.91 13.21 7.35
CA PRO A 334 -7.89 13.44 8.78
C PRO A 334 -9.25 13.90 9.28
N LEU A 335 -9.66 13.38 10.43
CA LEU A 335 -10.87 13.77 11.14
C LEU A 335 -10.50 14.40 12.49
N ARG A 336 -11.52 14.83 13.24
CA ARG A 336 -11.36 15.27 14.63
C ARG A 336 -10.80 14.13 15.50
N ASP A 337 -10.27 14.48 16.67
CA ASP A 337 -9.73 13.54 17.67
C ASP A 337 -8.61 12.63 17.13
N ASN A 338 -7.81 13.14 16.19
CA ASN A 338 -6.76 12.38 15.50
C ASN A 338 -7.25 11.10 14.82
N ALA A 339 -8.54 10.98 14.50
CA ALA A 339 -9.05 9.89 13.70
C ALA A 339 -8.79 10.12 12.20
N GLY A 340 -9.00 9.10 11.39
CA GLY A 340 -8.90 9.18 9.94
C GLY A 340 -10.04 8.44 9.24
N LEU A 341 -10.40 8.92 8.06
CA LEU A 341 -11.28 8.22 7.13
C LEU A 341 -10.45 7.78 5.92
N LYS A 342 -10.39 6.47 5.68
CA LYS A 342 -9.88 5.89 4.45
C LYS A 342 -11.07 5.61 3.56
N LEU A 343 -11.16 6.27 2.41
CA LEU A 343 -12.32 6.17 1.52
C LEU A 343 -11.89 5.92 0.09
N THR A 344 -12.52 4.96 -0.58
CA THR A 344 -12.31 4.75 -2.02
C THR A 344 -12.93 5.90 -2.82
N THR A 345 -12.09 6.68 -3.50
CA THR A 345 -12.52 7.91 -4.21
C THR A 345 -12.31 7.83 -5.71
N ALA A 346 -11.44 6.92 -6.17
CA ALA A 346 -11.16 6.72 -7.59
C ALA A 346 -10.85 5.26 -7.91
N ARG A 347 -10.90 4.94 -9.20
CA ARG A 347 -10.28 3.76 -9.79
C ARG A 347 -9.02 4.19 -10.52
N TYR A 348 -8.03 3.33 -10.62
CA TYR A 348 -6.85 3.61 -11.42
C TYR A 348 -6.69 2.63 -12.58
N PHE A 349 -5.93 3.08 -13.57
CA PHE A 349 -5.76 2.42 -14.85
C PHE A 349 -4.30 2.47 -15.26
N THR A 350 -3.85 1.41 -15.94
CA THR A 350 -2.50 1.36 -16.50
C THR A 350 -2.38 2.28 -17.73
N PRO A 351 -1.17 2.58 -18.22
CA PRO A 351 -0.98 3.51 -19.35
C PRO A 351 -1.74 3.13 -20.63
N SER A 352 -1.94 1.84 -20.89
CA SER A 352 -2.74 1.32 -22.02
C SER A 352 -4.25 1.40 -21.80
N GLY A 353 -4.70 1.86 -20.63
CA GLY A 353 -6.10 2.00 -20.27
C GLY A 353 -6.73 0.76 -19.63
N ARG A 354 -5.93 -0.22 -19.21
CA ARG A 354 -6.46 -1.44 -18.57
C ARG A 354 -6.95 -1.14 -17.17
N SER A 355 -8.17 -1.58 -16.86
CA SER A 355 -8.68 -1.66 -15.49
C SER A 355 -8.22 -2.95 -14.85
N ILE A 356 -7.53 -2.84 -13.71
CA ILE A 356 -7.03 -4.02 -13.00
C ILE A 356 -7.92 -4.42 -11.81
N GLN A 357 -8.99 -3.67 -11.53
CA GLN A 357 -9.89 -3.95 -10.42
C GLN A 357 -10.53 -5.33 -10.58
N ALA A 358 -10.40 -6.18 -9.54
CA ALA A 358 -10.83 -7.58 -9.50
C ALA A 358 -10.19 -8.48 -10.58
N LYS A 359 -9.10 -8.05 -11.23
CA LYS A 359 -8.38 -8.81 -12.26
C LYS A 359 -6.89 -8.91 -11.96
N GLY A 360 -6.24 -7.80 -11.65
CA GLY A 360 -4.78 -7.71 -11.49
C GLY A 360 -4.03 -7.62 -12.82
N ILE A 361 -2.71 -7.70 -12.70
CA ILE A 361 -1.73 -7.77 -13.78
C ILE A 361 -1.46 -9.24 -14.06
N THR A 362 -1.67 -9.63 -15.31
CA THR A 362 -1.26 -10.93 -15.83
C THR A 362 0.23 -10.88 -16.18
N PRO A 363 1.07 -11.79 -15.64
CA PRO A 363 2.48 -11.89 -16.01
C PRO A 363 2.65 -12.19 -17.50
N ASP A 364 3.74 -11.70 -18.10
CA ASP A 364 4.14 -12.07 -19.46
C ASP A 364 4.60 -13.54 -19.50
N ILE A 365 5.27 -13.99 -18.44
CA ILE A 365 5.73 -15.38 -18.24
C ILE A 365 5.18 -15.92 -16.93
N ILE A 366 4.36 -16.97 -17.01
CA ILE A 366 3.77 -17.59 -15.81
C ILE A 366 4.72 -18.65 -15.26
N VAL A 367 5.15 -18.42 -14.03
CA VAL A 367 6.00 -19.33 -13.26
C VAL A 367 5.38 -19.53 -11.88
N ASN A 368 4.89 -20.74 -11.62
CA ASN A 368 4.32 -21.07 -10.31
C ASN A 368 5.41 -21.25 -9.26
N ARG A 369 5.05 -21.02 -8.00
CA ARG A 369 5.90 -21.36 -6.86
C ARG A 369 5.95 -22.89 -6.73
N LEU A 370 7.15 -23.45 -6.64
CA LEU A 370 7.30 -24.86 -6.28
C LEU A 370 7.08 -25.00 -4.78
N ALA A 371 6.37 -26.06 -4.38
CA ALA A 371 6.33 -26.45 -2.98
C ALA A 371 7.76 -26.85 -2.54
N PRO A 372 8.16 -26.57 -1.28
CA PRO A 372 9.38 -27.14 -0.72
C PRO A 372 9.39 -28.66 -0.90
N GLN A 373 10.55 -29.25 -1.19
CA GLN A 373 10.66 -30.70 -1.38
C GLN A 373 10.01 -31.47 -0.21
N GLY A 374 9.09 -32.37 -0.53
CA GLY A 374 8.36 -33.18 0.46
C GLY A 374 6.96 -32.67 0.84
N GLN A 375 6.54 -31.48 0.38
CA GLN A 375 5.17 -31.00 0.54
C GLN A 375 4.40 -31.09 -0.79
N LYS A 376 3.17 -31.63 -0.76
CA LYS A 376 2.25 -31.47 -1.89
C LYS A 376 2.04 -29.96 -2.10
N PRO A 377 2.00 -29.45 -3.34
CA PRO A 377 1.55 -28.09 -3.58
C PRO A 377 0.16 -27.95 -2.96
N SER A 378 0.06 -27.23 -1.84
CA SER A 378 -1.23 -26.79 -1.37
C SER A 378 -1.71 -25.79 -2.42
N PRO A 379 -2.90 -25.97 -2.99
CA PRO A 379 -3.58 -24.85 -3.62
C PRO A 379 -4.04 -23.96 -2.47
N GLU A 380 -3.11 -23.30 -1.76
CA GLU A 380 -3.47 -22.06 -1.10
C GLU A 380 -3.88 -21.12 -2.22
N LYS A 381 -5.18 -21.13 -2.49
CA LYS A 381 -5.80 -20.24 -3.45
C LYS A 381 -5.66 -18.87 -2.81
N ASP A 382 -4.59 -18.16 -3.15
CA ASP A 382 -4.35 -16.79 -2.70
C ASP A 382 -5.66 -16.02 -2.84
N ILE A 383 -6.15 -15.45 -1.74
CA ILE A 383 -7.36 -14.62 -1.76
C ILE A 383 -7.06 -13.44 -2.68
N LYS A 384 -7.89 -13.23 -3.71
CA LYS A 384 -7.77 -12.10 -4.64
C LYS A 384 -8.81 -11.04 -4.34
N GLU A 385 -8.65 -9.86 -4.95
CA GLU A 385 -9.66 -8.79 -4.88
C GLU A 385 -11.03 -9.31 -5.31
N ASN A 386 -11.08 -10.19 -6.32
CA ASN A 386 -12.32 -10.76 -6.84
C ASN A 386 -13.09 -11.61 -5.81
N ASP A 387 -12.39 -12.14 -4.81
CA ASP A 387 -12.95 -13.01 -3.78
C ASP A 387 -13.47 -12.21 -2.56
N LEU A 388 -13.21 -10.90 -2.50
CA LEU A 388 -13.64 -10.05 -1.38
C LEU A 388 -15.13 -9.73 -1.44
N LYS A 389 -15.81 -9.90 -0.31
CA LYS A 389 -17.21 -9.46 -0.15
C LYS A 389 -17.31 -7.94 -0.28
N GLY A 390 -18.30 -7.47 -1.04
CA GLY A 390 -18.53 -6.03 -1.25
C GLY A 390 -17.49 -5.34 -2.14
N ARG A 391 -16.61 -6.09 -2.82
CA ARG A 391 -15.63 -5.51 -3.75
C ARG A 391 -16.28 -4.64 -4.82
N LEU A 392 -15.50 -3.70 -5.35
CA LEU A 392 -15.91 -2.98 -6.55
C LEU A 392 -15.86 -3.89 -7.77
N ASN A 393 -16.84 -3.73 -8.67
CA ASN A 393 -16.82 -4.36 -9.98
C ASN A 393 -15.76 -3.73 -10.90
N PRO A 394 -15.17 -4.51 -11.84
CA PRO A 394 -14.34 -3.97 -12.91
C PRO A 394 -15.09 -2.87 -13.68
N SER A 395 -14.38 -1.86 -14.18
CA SER A 395 -15.03 -0.88 -15.06
C SER A 395 -15.38 -1.52 -16.41
N THR A 396 -16.45 -1.03 -17.04
CA THR A 396 -16.95 -1.53 -18.34
C THR A 396 -16.15 -1.02 -19.54
N ASN A 397 -15.11 -0.21 -19.34
CA ASN A 397 -14.28 0.30 -20.44
C ASN A 397 -13.32 -0.78 -20.96
N LYS A 398 -13.27 -0.90 -22.30
CA LYS A 398 -12.50 -1.84 -23.15
C LYS A 398 -11.57 -2.77 -22.38
N SER A 399 -12.04 -4.00 -22.15
CA SER A 399 -11.15 -5.14 -21.99
C SER A 399 -10.30 -5.26 -23.26
N ILE A 400 -9.10 -4.69 -23.23
CA ILE A 400 -8.07 -5.00 -24.23
C ILE A 400 -7.79 -6.49 -24.06
N GLU A 401 -7.84 -7.25 -25.15
CA GLU A 401 -7.60 -8.70 -25.18
C GLU A 401 -6.40 -9.06 -24.30
N GLU A 402 -6.63 -9.98 -23.34
CA GLU A 402 -5.56 -10.53 -22.52
C GLU A 402 -4.56 -11.22 -23.45
N LYS A 403 -3.31 -10.77 -23.43
CA LYS A 403 -2.22 -11.49 -24.09
C LYS A 403 -2.19 -12.91 -23.55
N LYS A 404 -2.13 -13.90 -24.44
CA LYS A 404 -1.87 -15.30 -24.07
C LYS A 404 -0.52 -15.37 -23.36
N ALA A 405 -0.54 -15.54 -22.05
CA ALA A 405 0.65 -15.81 -21.27
C ALA A 405 1.28 -17.13 -21.72
N VAL A 406 2.61 -17.21 -21.70
CA VAL A 406 3.33 -18.44 -22.06
C VAL A 406 3.55 -19.27 -20.79
N PRO A 407 2.93 -20.46 -20.66
CA PRO A 407 3.15 -21.32 -19.51
C PRO A 407 4.51 -22.03 -19.54
N GLU A 408 5.22 -21.89 -18.43
CA GLU A 408 6.38 -22.62 -17.91
C GLU A 408 6.34 -24.16 -17.79
N LYS A 409 7.25 -24.96 -18.36
CA LYS A 409 7.57 -26.32 -17.82
C LYS A 409 8.83 -26.25 -16.93
N PRO A 410 8.86 -26.93 -15.76
CA PRO A 410 10.00 -26.86 -14.85
C PRO A 410 11.24 -27.58 -15.41
N ALA A 411 12.40 -26.91 -15.38
CA ALA A 411 13.72 -27.48 -15.65
C ALA A 411 14.58 -27.46 -14.37
N ALA A 412 15.49 -28.42 -14.22
CA ALA A 412 16.31 -28.56 -13.02
C ALA A 412 17.49 -27.56 -12.97
N ILE A 413 17.68 -26.91 -11.81
CA ILE A 413 18.64 -25.81 -11.60
C ILE A 413 19.93 -26.30 -10.92
N LYS A 414 21.09 -25.79 -11.36
CA LYS A 414 22.41 -25.94 -10.70
C LYS A 414 23.03 -24.55 -10.42
N THR A 415 22.80 -23.97 -9.24
CA THR A 415 23.49 -22.77 -8.69
C THR A 415 23.17 -22.61 -7.19
N ASP A 416 23.70 -21.57 -6.52
CA ASP A 416 23.60 -21.22 -5.08
C ASP A 416 22.35 -21.67 -4.31
N GLU A 417 22.48 -22.00 -3.02
CA GLU A 417 21.37 -22.51 -2.19
C GLU A 417 20.10 -21.64 -2.19
N GLU A 418 20.22 -20.32 -2.29
CA GLU A 418 19.07 -19.40 -2.35
C GLU A 418 18.34 -19.49 -3.72
N LEU A 419 19.08 -19.66 -4.82
CA LEU A 419 18.52 -19.91 -6.16
C LEU A 419 17.93 -21.32 -6.28
N LYS A 420 18.46 -22.30 -5.54
CA LYS A 420 17.84 -23.64 -5.45
C LYS A 420 16.47 -23.58 -4.78
N ASN A 421 16.29 -22.67 -3.82
CA ASN A 421 15.07 -22.58 -3.01
C ASN A 421 14.02 -21.60 -3.58
N ASP A 422 14.40 -20.71 -4.50
CA ASP A 422 13.47 -19.78 -5.17
C ASP A 422 13.43 -20.00 -6.70
N HIS A 423 12.52 -20.88 -7.12
CA HIS A 423 12.31 -21.24 -8.52
C HIS A 423 11.98 -20.04 -9.43
N GLN A 424 11.19 -19.07 -8.95
CA GLN A 424 10.82 -17.90 -9.76
C GLN A 424 12.03 -16.97 -9.96
N LEU A 425 12.82 -16.77 -8.91
CA LEU A 425 14.05 -15.97 -9.00
C LEU A 425 15.08 -16.63 -9.91
N ALA A 426 15.29 -17.94 -9.77
CA ALA A 426 16.17 -18.70 -10.66
C ALA A 426 15.74 -18.56 -12.12
N ARG A 427 14.45 -18.68 -12.41
CA ARG A 427 13.92 -18.53 -13.77
C ARG A 427 14.12 -17.12 -14.34
N ALA A 428 13.96 -16.08 -13.51
CA ALA A 428 14.27 -14.71 -13.92
C ALA A 428 15.75 -14.52 -14.26
N VAL A 429 16.66 -15.08 -13.46
CA VAL A 429 18.10 -15.04 -13.72
C VAL A 429 18.44 -15.75 -15.04
N GLU A 430 17.88 -16.95 -15.28
CA GLU A 430 18.08 -17.69 -16.52
C GLU A 430 17.58 -16.93 -17.75
N LEU A 431 16.40 -16.32 -17.66
CA LEU A 431 15.85 -15.48 -18.72
C LEU A 431 16.78 -14.33 -19.05
N LEU A 432 17.28 -13.63 -18.04
CA LEU A 432 18.20 -12.49 -18.22
C LEU A 432 19.53 -12.92 -18.87
N LYS A 433 20.11 -14.04 -18.43
CA LYS A 433 21.30 -14.63 -19.06
C LYS A 433 21.05 -15.02 -20.52
N GLY A 434 19.89 -15.62 -20.80
CA GLY A 434 19.50 -15.97 -22.18
C GLY A 434 19.37 -14.74 -23.07
N LEU A 435 18.77 -13.66 -22.57
CA LEU A 435 18.66 -12.38 -23.28
C LEU A 435 20.03 -11.74 -23.54
N GLU A 436 20.97 -11.84 -22.59
CA GLU A 436 22.35 -11.37 -22.76
C GLU A 436 23.08 -12.14 -23.89
N VAL A 437 22.97 -13.47 -23.91
CA VAL A 437 23.58 -14.30 -24.95
C VAL A 437 22.97 -14.00 -26.33
N MET A 438 21.67 -13.73 -26.39
CA MET A 438 21.02 -13.37 -27.66
C MET A 438 21.42 -11.97 -28.13
N SER A 439 21.47 -10.98 -27.22
CA SER A 439 21.85 -9.62 -27.59
C SER A 439 23.31 -9.55 -28.09
N SER A 440 24.21 -10.36 -27.53
CA SER A 440 25.60 -10.47 -27.98
C SER A 440 25.75 -11.17 -29.34
N ARG A 441 24.75 -11.91 -29.81
CA ARG A 441 24.75 -12.59 -31.12
C ARG A 441 24.12 -11.77 -32.24
N VAL A 442 23.18 -10.88 -31.90
CA VAL A 442 22.43 -10.04 -32.85
C VAL A 442 23.15 -8.72 -33.14
N THR A 443 24.15 -8.33 -32.35
CA THR A 443 25.05 -7.24 -32.71
C THR A 443 25.97 -7.71 -33.86
N PRO A 444 25.89 -7.13 -35.07
CA PRO A 444 26.84 -7.48 -36.13
C PRO A 444 28.25 -7.20 -35.64
N ALA A 445 29.20 -8.08 -35.94
CA ALA A 445 30.62 -7.76 -35.81
C ALA A 445 30.86 -6.44 -36.57
N LYS A 446 31.33 -5.42 -35.85
CA LYS A 446 31.70 -4.13 -36.43
C LYS A 446 32.90 -4.27 -37.36
#